data_AF-A0A3B9VXB0-F1
#
_entry.id   AF-A0A3B9VXB0-F1
#
_cell.length_a   1.000
_cell.length_b   1.000
_cell.length_c   1.000
_cell.angle_alpha   90.00
_cell.angle_beta   90.00
_cell.angle_gamma   90.00
#
_symmetry.space_group_name_H-M   'P 1'
#
loop_
_entity.id
_entity.type
_entity.pdbx_description
1 polymer ?
#
loop_
_entity_poly.entity_id
_entity_poly.type
_entity_poly.pdbx_seq_one_letter_code
_entity_poly.pdbx_strand_id
1 'polypeptide(L)'
;PVAAAAVDGTPLPSVASHAEIIGELAASHDHILVEGSGGLLVELDSDGGTLADLGSLLAAAFVLVTRPALGTLNHTALTLEALAARDLQVIGVVLGSWPVIPGVVHHTNRQVLGTLQVPLLGALPEQASELSPADFRAGAAAWLNGLPA
;
A
#
# COMPACT_ATOMS: atom_id res chain seq x y z
N PRO A 1 1.08 6.63 -14.01
CA PRO A 1 -0.13 7.34 -14.53
C PRO A 1 0.20 8.30 -15.67
N VAL A 2 1.08 9.27 -15.44
CA VAL A 2 1.43 10.33 -16.41
C VAL A 2 1.84 9.79 -17.78
N ALA A 3 2.74 8.79 -17.83
CA ALA A 3 3.19 8.22 -19.09
C ALA A 3 2.04 7.54 -19.89
N ALA A 4 1.11 6.87 -19.21
CA ALA A 4 -0.04 6.23 -19.86
C ALA A 4 -1.02 7.28 -20.40
N ALA A 5 -1.34 8.29 -19.58
CA ALA A 5 -2.18 9.41 -19.97
C ALA A 5 -1.65 10.16 -21.20
N ALA A 6 -0.33 10.33 -21.30
CA ALA A 6 0.32 10.96 -22.45
C ALA A 6 0.16 10.13 -23.74
N VAL A 7 0.26 8.80 -23.65
CA VAL A 7 0.03 7.89 -24.80
C VAL A 7 -1.43 7.95 -25.24
N ASP A 8 -2.36 7.97 -24.28
CA ASP A 8 -3.80 7.93 -24.54
C ASP A 8 -4.42 9.32 -24.81
N GLY A 9 -3.62 10.39 -24.75
CA GLY A 9 -4.09 11.78 -24.91
C GLY A 9 -5.16 12.18 -23.88
N THR A 10 -5.17 11.53 -22.72
CA THR A 10 -6.21 11.69 -21.70
C THR A 10 -5.69 12.58 -20.57
N PRO A 11 -6.39 13.67 -20.21
CA PRO A 11 -5.97 14.51 -19.08
C PRO A 11 -6.14 13.74 -17.76
N LEU A 12 -5.20 13.96 -16.84
CA LEU A 12 -5.29 13.45 -15.47
C LEU A 12 -5.92 14.51 -14.57
N PRO A 13 -6.85 14.13 -13.66
CA PRO A 13 -7.24 15.00 -12.56
C PRO A 13 -6.02 15.34 -11.68
N SER A 14 -6.05 16.50 -11.03
CA SER A 14 -5.00 16.83 -10.06
C SER A 14 -5.17 16.02 -8.78
N VAL A 15 -4.09 15.89 -8.01
CA VAL A 15 -4.12 15.31 -6.67
C VAL A 15 -5.10 16.05 -5.74
N ALA A 16 -5.25 17.37 -5.89
CA ALA A 16 -6.25 18.14 -5.15
C ALA A 16 -7.68 17.72 -5.50
N SER A 17 -8.00 17.54 -6.78
CA SER A 17 -9.31 17.04 -7.22
C SER A 17 -9.57 15.61 -6.72
N HIS A 18 -8.55 14.76 -6.67
CA HIS A 18 -8.67 13.45 -6.05
C HIS A 18 -8.98 13.56 -4.54
N ALA A 19 -8.31 14.46 -3.82
CA ALA A 19 -8.55 14.68 -2.40
C ALA A 19 -9.98 15.18 -2.12
N GLU A 20 -10.52 16.07 -2.94
CA GLU A 20 -11.90 16.55 -2.83
C GLU A 20 -12.91 15.39 -2.96
N ILE A 21 -12.77 14.58 -4.02
CA ILE A 21 -13.65 13.42 -4.26
C ILE A 21 -13.58 12.42 -3.10
N ILE A 22 -12.37 12.14 -2.61
CA ILE A 22 -12.19 11.21 -1.48
C ILE A 22 -12.78 11.79 -0.20
N GLY A 23 -12.63 13.10 0.04
CA GLY A 23 -13.24 13.80 1.17
C GLY A 23 -14.77 13.75 1.16
N GLU A 24 -15.41 13.87 -0.02
CA GLU A 24 -16.85 13.70 -0.15
C GLU A 24 -17.30 12.27 0.17
N LEU A 25 -16.56 11.26 -0.29
CA LEU A 25 -16.83 9.86 0.08
C LEU A 25 -16.70 9.65 1.58
N ALA A 26 -15.74 10.33 2.23
CA ALA A 26 -15.48 10.21 3.67
C ALA A 26 -16.64 10.73 4.53
N ALA A 27 -17.50 11.59 3.98
CA ALA A 27 -18.70 12.06 4.67
C ALA A 27 -19.79 10.98 4.81
N SER A 28 -19.71 9.89 4.04
CA SER A 28 -20.75 8.84 3.98
C SER A 28 -20.25 7.41 4.18
N HIS A 29 -18.94 7.20 4.33
CA HIS A 29 -18.34 5.89 4.53
C HIS A 29 -17.44 5.90 5.77
N ASP A 30 -17.59 4.89 6.62
CA ASP A 30 -16.80 4.75 7.85
C ASP A 30 -15.31 4.47 7.55
N HIS A 31 -15.04 3.80 6.42
CA HIS A 31 -13.70 3.43 5.98
C HIS A 31 -13.52 3.65 4.48
N ILE A 32 -12.39 4.24 4.10
CA ILE A 32 -11.99 4.43 2.72
C ILE A 32 -10.60 3.84 2.54
N LEU A 33 -10.47 2.98 1.54
CA LEU A 33 -9.18 2.47 1.07
C LEU A 33 -8.84 3.17 -0.24
N VAL A 34 -7.70 3.87 -0.24
CA VAL A 34 -7.17 4.55 -1.43
C VAL A 34 -5.96 3.75 -1.92
N GLU A 35 -6.10 3.14 -3.09
CA GLU A 35 -4.98 2.48 -3.76
C GLU A 35 -4.32 3.45 -4.75
N GLY A 36 -3.00 3.61 -4.66
CA GLY A 36 -2.23 4.37 -5.64
C GLY A 36 -1.96 3.57 -6.91
N SER A 37 -1.14 4.13 -7.81
CA SER A 37 -0.72 3.45 -9.04
C SER A 37 0.80 3.30 -9.06
N GLY A 38 1.30 2.13 -8.68
CA GLY A 38 2.73 1.85 -8.55
C GLY A 38 3.28 2.14 -7.15
N GLY A 39 4.42 2.82 -7.07
CA GLY A 39 5.06 3.18 -5.79
C GLY A 39 4.56 4.51 -5.21
N LEU A 40 4.91 4.77 -3.94
CA LEU A 40 4.48 5.96 -3.18
C LEU A 40 4.70 7.29 -3.91
N LEU A 41 5.84 7.43 -4.59
CA LEU A 41 6.27 8.66 -5.25
C LEU A 41 6.00 8.66 -6.76
N VAL A 42 5.13 7.76 -7.24
CA VAL A 42 4.68 7.81 -8.63
C VAL A 42 3.76 9.02 -8.81
N GLU A 43 4.05 9.82 -9.84
CA GLU A 43 3.23 10.97 -10.22
C GLU A 43 1.84 10.50 -10.71
N LEU A 44 0.82 11.06 -10.06
CA LEU A 44 -0.60 10.82 -10.29
C LEU A 44 -1.22 11.87 -11.21
N ASP A 45 -0.64 13.07 -11.29
CA ASP A 45 -1.08 14.16 -12.14
C ASP A 45 0.09 14.80 -12.93
N SER A 46 -0.23 15.77 -13.80
CA SER A 46 0.77 16.44 -14.65
C SER A 46 1.65 17.44 -13.91
N ASP A 47 1.31 17.80 -12.67
CA ASP A 47 2.03 18.78 -11.86
C ASP A 47 3.02 18.11 -10.90
N GLY A 48 3.16 16.78 -11.00
CA GLY A 48 4.08 15.98 -10.20
C GLY A 48 3.52 15.55 -8.84
N GLY A 49 2.21 15.71 -8.61
CA GLY A 49 1.55 15.26 -7.39
C GLY A 49 1.62 13.74 -7.27
N THR A 50 1.95 13.24 -6.07
CA THR A 50 2.13 11.81 -5.79
C THR A 50 1.09 11.28 -4.80
N LEU A 51 1.11 9.96 -4.55
CA LEU A 51 0.29 9.37 -3.49
C LEU A 51 0.67 9.91 -2.10
N ALA A 52 1.93 10.28 -1.88
CA ALA A 52 2.35 10.91 -0.63
C ALA A 52 1.69 12.28 -0.45
N ASP A 53 1.61 13.09 -1.51
CA ASP A 53 0.98 14.41 -1.47
C ASP A 53 -0.54 14.29 -1.24
N LEU A 54 -1.17 13.31 -1.89
CA LEU A 54 -2.58 12.98 -1.66
C LEU A 54 -2.82 12.57 -0.20
N GLY A 55 -1.94 11.74 0.37
CA GLY A 55 -2.00 11.35 1.77
C GLY A 55 -1.89 12.53 2.73
N SER A 56 -1.00 13.48 2.44
CA SER A 56 -0.84 14.71 3.22
C SER A 56 -2.10 15.57 3.20
N LEU A 57 -2.72 15.76 2.03
CA LEU A 57 -3.96 16.55 1.90
C LEU A 57 -5.13 15.93 2.68
N LEU A 58 -5.19 14.60 2.74
CA LEU A 58 -6.25 13.85 3.41
C LEU A 58 -5.95 13.55 4.89
N ALA A 59 -4.76 13.90 5.39
CA ALA A 59 -4.24 13.43 6.68
C ALA A 59 -4.39 11.90 6.84
N ALA A 60 -4.18 11.15 5.75
CA ALA A 60 -4.40 9.71 5.70
C ALA A 60 -3.20 8.93 6.25
N ALA A 61 -3.49 7.81 6.91
CA ALA A 61 -2.49 6.84 7.30
C ALA A 61 -2.27 5.78 6.20
N PHE A 62 -1.07 5.23 6.13
CA PHE A 62 -0.64 4.32 5.08
C PHE A 62 -0.53 2.88 5.54
N VAL A 63 -0.90 1.94 4.67
CA VAL A 63 -0.48 0.53 4.76
C VAL A 63 0.52 0.28 3.64
N LEU A 64 1.73 -0.15 4.00
CA LEU A 64 2.78 -0.43 3.03
C LEU A 64 2.74 -1.90 2.60
N VAL A 65 2.35 -2.16 1.36
CA VAL A 65 2.38 -3.51 0.78
C VAL A 65 3.78 -3.77 0.21
N THR A 66 4.40 -4.89 0.62
CA THR A 66 5.72 -5.30 0.15
C THR A 66 5.76 -6.78 -0.23
N ARG A 67 6.78 -7.16 -1.00
CA ARG A 67 7.03 -8.55 -1.40
C ARG A 67 8.00 -9.24 -0.42
N PRO A 68 7.95 -10.57 -0.22
CA PRO A 68 8.90 -11.26 0.67
C PRO A 68 10.27 -11.58 0.01
N ALA A 69 10.55 -11.09 -1.20
CA ALA A 69 11.72 -11.45 -2.01
C ALA A 69 12.94 -10.53 -1.82
N LEU A 70 14.09 -10.90 -2.41
CA LEU A 70 15.31 -10.09 -2.36
C LEU A 70 15.10 -8.64 -2.83
N GLY A 71 15.78 -7.71 -2.16
CA GLY A 71 15.63 -6.25 -2.34
C GLY A 71 14.46 -5.64 -1.57
N THR A 72 13.56 -6.44 -0.98
CA THR A 72 12.40 -5.93 -0.23
C THR A 72 12.78 -5.04 0.94
N LEU A 73 13.84 -5.39 1.68
CA LEU A 73 14.26 -4.63 2.86
C LEU A 73 14.66 -3.20 2.47
N ASN A 74 15.38 -3.04 1.35
CA ASN A 74 15.75 -1.73 0.82
C ASN A 74 14.53 -0.93 0.36
N HIS A 75 13.67 -1.51 -0.48
CA HIS A 75 12.47 -0.80 -0.95
C HIS A 75 11.54 -0.42 0.20
N THR A 76 11.38 -1.29 1.19
CA THR A 76 10.56 -1.04 2.37
C THR A 76 11.16 0.12 3.18
N ALA A 77 12.47 0.08 3.47
CA ALA A 77 13.15 1.14 4.21
C ALA A 77 13.08 2.50 3.49
N LEU A 78 13.39 2.55 2.18
CA LEU A 78 13.30 3.77 1.38
C LEU A 78 11.88 4.35 1.38
N THR A 79 10.86 3.49 1.29
CA THR A 79 9.45 3.95 1.32
C THR A 79 9.06 4.48 2.69
N LEU A 80 9.47 3.80 3.77
CA LEU A 80 9.21 4.25 5.15
C LEU A 80 9.94 5.57 5.45
N GLU A 81 11.17 5.75 4.97
CA GLU A 81 11.91 7.00 5.10
C GLU A 81 11.18 8.14 4.37
N ALA A 82 10.68 7.90 3.15
CA ALA A 82 9.93 8.89 2.39
C ALA A 82 8.60 9.29 3.05
N LEU A 83 7.91 8.34 3.71
CA LEU A 83 6.70 8.61 4.50
C LEU A 83 7.04 9.41 5.77
N ALA A 84 8.06 8.98 6.51
CA ALA A 84 8.50 9.64 7.74
C ALA A 84 8.97 11.08 7.48
N ALA A 85 9.70 11.32 6.39
CA ALA A 85 10.16 12.65 5.99
C ALA A 85 9.01 13.62 5.63
N ARG A 86 7.80 13.11 5.46
CA ARG A 86 6.58 13.88 5.16
C ARG A 86 5.58 13.86 6.33
N ASP A 87 6.00 13.39 7.50
CA ASP A 87 5.16 13.22 8.69
C ASP A 87 3.90 12.37 8.43
N LEU A 88 3.98 11.41 7.49
CA LEU A 88 2.86 10.54 7.14
C LEU A 88 2.86 9.29 8.01
N GLN A 89 1.73 9.05 8.70
CA GLN A 89 1.56 7.89 9.57
C GLN A 89 1.55 6.60 8.75
N VAL A 90 2.22 5.57 9.26
CA VAL A 90 2.16 4.20 8.71
C VAL A 90 1.51 3.28 9.74
N ILE A 91 0.38 2.69 9.37
CA ILE A 91 -0.34 1.71 10.18
C ILE A 91 0.50 0.44 10.31
N GLY A 92 1.12 0.01 9.21
CA GLY A 92 2.01 -1.15 9.20
C GLY A 92 2.35 -1.64 7.80
N VAL A 93 3.06 -2.76 7.76
CA VAL A 93 3.53 -3.42 6.54
C VAL A 93 2.73 -4.70 6.31
N VAL A 94 2.37 -5.00 5.06
CA VAL A 94 1.72 -6.24 4.64
C VAL A 94 2.58 -6.95 3.62
N LEU A 95 2.77 -8.26 3.77
CA LEU A 95 3.34 -9.09 2.71
C LEU A 95 2.22 -9.44 1.72
N GLY A 96 2.26 -8.84 0.53
CA GLY A 96 1.15 -8.92 -0.45
C GLY A 96 0.97 -10.27 -1.13
N SER A 97 2.00 -11.13 -1.10
CA SER A 97 1.93 -12.49 -1.62
C SER A 97 3.00 -13.34 -0.94
N TRP A 98 2.57 -14.27 -0.09
CA TRP A 98 3.41 -15.22 0.63
C TRP A 98 3.43 -16.56 -0.10
N PRO A 99 4.62 -17.01 -0.55
CA PRO A 99 4.71 -18.19 -1.41
C PRO A 99 4.21 -19.45 -0.69
N VAL A 100 3.61 -20.36 -1.46
CA VAL A 100 3.18 -21.67 -0.95
C VAL A 100 4.36 -22.45 -0.34
N ILE A 101 5.53 -22.34 -0.97
CA ILE A 101 6.78 -22.95 -0.49
C ILE A 101 7.82 -21.85 -0.22
N PRO A 102 7.88 -21.29 1.00
CA PRO A 102 8.84 -20.24 1.33
C PRO A 102 10.26 -20.82 1.47
N GLY A 103 11.18 -20.33 0.62
CA GLY A 103 12.61 -20.49 0.82
C GLY A 103 13.22 -19.61 1.94
N VAL A 104 14.51 -19.81 2.22
CA VAL A 104 15.26 -19.10 3.28
C VAL A 104 15.10 -17.58 3.22
N VAL A 105 15.23 -16.99 2.03
CA VAL A 105 15.12 -15.53 1.84
C VAL A 105 13.76 -14.99 2.28
N HIS A 106 12.67 -15.72 2.03
CA HIS A 106 11.33 -15.29 2.45
C HIS A 106 11.21 -15.27 3.97
N HIS A 107 11.71 -16.30 4.65
CA HIS A 107 11.71 -16.38 6.11
C HIS A 107 12.58 -15.31 6.75
N THR A 108 13.81 -15.11 6.26
CA THR A 108 14.71 -14.10 6.81
C THR A 108 14.17 -12.69 6.59
N ASN A 109 13.62 -12.39 5.41
CA ASN A 109 13.00 -11.10 5.14
C ASN A 109 11.79 -10.86 6.06
N ARG A 110 10.89 -11.83 6.20
CA ARG A 110 9.73 -11.71 7.09
C ARG A 110 10.15 -11.45 8.54
N GLN A 111 11.20 -12.12 9.01
CA GLN A 111 11.75 -11.90 10.35
C GLN A 111 12.26 -10.47 10.51
N VAL A 112 13.07 -9.97 9.58
CA VAL A 112 13.58 -8.59 9.64
C VAL A 112 12.45 -7.57 9.57
N LEU A 113 11.48 -7.75 8.66
CA LEU A 113 10.30 -6.89 8.56
C LEU A 113 9.49 -6.86 9.87
N GLY A 114 9.42 -7.99 10.59
CA GLY A 114 8.78 -8.08 11.90
C GLY A 114 9.52 -7.36 13.05
N THR A 115 10.73 -6.87 12.82
CA THR A 115 11.53 -6.11 13.81
C THR A 115 11.53 -4.60 13.55
N LEU A 116 10.87 -4.14 12.49
CA LEU A 116 10.72 -2.72 12.20
C LEU A 116 9.87 -2.03 13.27
N GLN A 117 10.01 -0.70 13.38
CA GLN A 117 9.19 0.10 14.30
C GLN A 117 7.70 0.10 13.91
N VAL A 118 7.41 -0.07 12.62
CA VAL A 118 6.06 -0.26 12.10
C VAL A 118 5.69 -1.74 12.16
N PRO A 119 4.46 -2.11 12.57
CA PRO A 119 4.09 -3.51 12.74
C PRO A 119 3.97 -4.23 11.40
N LEU A 120 4.34 -5.51 11.38
CA LEU A 120 3.97 -6.42 10.30
C LEU A 120 2.53 -6.88 10.52
N LEU A 121 1.59 -6.39 9.72
CA LEU A 121 0.16 -6.63 9.86
C LEU A 121 -0.25 -8.04 9.42
N GLY A 122 0.56 -8.69 8.58
CA GLY A 122 0.26 -10.04 8.11
C GLY A 122 0.84 -10.34 6.74
N ALA A 123 0.36 -11.44 6.16
CA ALA A 123 0.80 -11.94 4.87
C ALA A 123 -0.35 -12.62 4.13
N LEU A 124 -0.67 -12.14 2.94
CA LEU A 124 -1.66 -12.77 2.07
C LEU A 124 -1.05 -14.02 1.43
N PRO A 125 -1.80 -15.12 1.26
CA PRO A 125 -1.29 -16.28 0.55
C PRO A 125 -1.07 -15.94 -0.93
N GLU A 126 -0.05 -16.57 -1.52
CA GLU A 126 0.12 -16.61 -2.96
C GLU A 126 -1.17 -17.11 -3.62
N GLN A 127 -1.51 -16.52 -4.79
CA GLN A 127 -2.75 -16.79 -5.53
C GLN A 127 -4.05 -16.45 -4.77
N ALA A 128 -4.01 -15.59 -3.73
CA ALA A 128 -5.22 -15.10 -3.08
C ALA A 128 -6.24 -14.50 -4.07
N SER A 129 -5.77 -13.87 -5.16
CA SER A 129 -6.61 -13.31 -6.22
C SER A 129 -7.36 -14.35 -7.05
N GLU A 130 -6.97 -15.63 -6.99
CA GLU A 130 -7.59 -16.73 -7.74
C GLU A 130 -8.66 -17.47 -6.91
N LEU A 131 -8.76 -17.16 -5.61
CA LEU A 131 -9.75 -17.76 -4.73
C LEU A 131 -11.17 -17.35 -5.12
N SER A 132 -12.14 -18.22 -4.82
CA SER A 132 -13.54 -17.83 -4.90
C SER A 132 -13.83 -16.70 -3.90
N PRO A 133 -14.80 -15.81 -4.15
CA PRO A 133 -15.18 -14.79 -3.18
C PRO A 133 -15.55 -15.35 -1.80
N ALA A 134 -16.09 -16.57 -1.73
CA ALA A 134 -16.40 -17.24 -0.47
C ALA A 134 -15.13 -17.64 0.29
N ASP A 135 -14.19 -18.28 -0.39
CA ASP A 135 -12.92 -18.73 0.20
C ASP A 135 -12.04 -17.53 0.61
N PHE A 136 -12.02 -16.49 -0.22
CA PHE A 136 -11.29 -15.26 0.09
C PHE A 136 -11.80 -14.63 1.39
N ARG A 137 -13.13 -14.46 1.53
CA ARG A 137 -13.73 -13.89 2.74
C ARG A 137 -13.51 -14.75 3.97
N ALA A 138 -13.57 -16.07 3.83
CA ALA A 138 -13.32 -17.00 4.92
C ALA A 138 -11.87 -16.93 5.44
N GLY A 139 -10.90 -16.68 4.55
CA GLY A 139 -9.48 -16.59 4.90
C GLY A 139 -8.98 -15.19 5.27
N ALA A 140 -9.57 -14.12 4.72
CA ALA A 140 -9.02 -12.77 4.76
C ALA A 140 -8.64 -12.28 6.17
N ALA A 141 -9.51 -12.49 7.15
CA ALA A 141 -9.25 -12.08 8.53
C ALA A 141 -8.05 -12.79 9.17
N ALA A 142 -7.78 -14.04 8.79
CA ALA A 142 -6.67 -14.82 9.33
C ALA A 142 -5.31 -14.42 8.73
N TRP A 143 -5.30 -13.81 7.54
CA TRP A 143 -4.07 -13.39 6.86
C TRP A 143 -3.50 -12.09 7.43
N LEU A 144 -4.36 -11.23 7.99
CA LEU A 144 -4.01 -9.93 8.58
C LEU A 144 -4.14 -9.93 10.10
N ASN A 145 -3.48 -10.88 10.75
CA ASN A 145 -3.57 -11.12 12.19
C ASN A 145 -2.81 -10.10 13.08
N GLY A 146 -2.14 -9.11 12.49
CA GLY A 146 -1.41 -8.05 13.16
C GLY A 146 -2.10 -6.67 13.11
N LEU A 147 -3.36 -6.60 12.68
CA LEU A 147 -4.12 -5.35 12.70
C LEU A 147 -4.31 -4.84 14.14
N PRO A 148 -4.08 -3.55 14.41
CA PRO A 148 -4.43 -2.96 15.70
C PRO A 148 -5.95 -3.05 15.94
N ALA A 149 -6.33 -3.21 17.21
CA ALA A 149 -7.73 -3.25 17.64
C ALA A 149 -8.43 -1.90 17.51
#